data_AF-A0A3D5CEX0-F1
#
_entry.id   AF-A0A3D5CEX0-F1
#
_cell.length_a   1.000
_cell.length_b   1.000
_cell.length_c   1.000
_cell.angle_alpha   90.00
_cell.angle_beta   90.00
_cell.angle_gamma   90.00
#
_symmetry.space_group_name_H-M   'P 1'
#
loop_
_entity.id
_entity.type
_entity.pdbx_description
1 polymer ?
#
loop_
_entity_poly.entity_id
_entity_poly.type
_entity_poly.pdbx_seq_one_letter_code
_entity_poly.pdbx_strand_id
1 'polypeptide(L)'
;MAELLYRLGKASAQRAWIVIVAWVAVLGLAGGAFALGAGTLATSFDVPGTASGEVTDELAQKLPDYSGASGQIVLHTEDGEPFSDEQRAEVADLAAGIRDLPDVARVVDPFEAEQERADRQQEITDGRAQLEQGRAQLESGQAQLDAARAEVESGQAQLQDAQEQLDAARAQAEAGGAPASQLAALDQQQAQLDAQRQQLDAASQQLEAQQAELDASREELATNETQLELGADLLELSEGIGVVSSDGTTALLNVAFDVPLLELDAEAKQAVIDYVEAHPIDGVEVAFSTTLAQSLPNLIGIGEIAGVVIAAIVLL
;
A
#
# COMPACT_ATOMS: atom_id res chain seq x y z
N MET A 1 -49.28 47.98 19.97
CA MET A 1 -48.05 47.82 19.16
C MET A 1 -47.78 49.00 18.25
N ALA A 2 -48.72 49.41 17.39
CA ALA A 2 -48.51 50.53 16.45
C ALA A 2 -48.07 51.84 17.12
N GLU A 3 -48.64 52.17 18.27
CA GLU A 3 -48.29 53.39 19.02
C GLU A 3 -46.88 53.31 19.65
N LEU A 4 -46.44 52.13 20.08
CA LEU A 4 -45.10 51.90 20.61
C LEU A 4 -44.04 52.05 19.51
N LEU A 5 -44.29 51.44 18.34
CA LEU A 5 -43.41 51.53 17.17
C LEU A 5 -43.36 52.95 16.60
N TYR A 6 -44.50 53.65 16.56
CA TYR A 6 -44.55 55.06 16.15
C TYR A 6 -43.72 55.96 17.08
N ARG A 7 -43.82 55.75 18.41
CA ARG A 7 -43.03 56.50 19.39
C ARG A 7 -41.54 56.20 19.29
N LEU A 8 -41.15 54.93 19.09
CA LEU A 8 -39.76 54.54 18.86
C LEU A 8 -39.22 55.14 17.57
N GLY A 9 -39.94 55.02 16.46
CA GLY A 9 -39.53 55.58 15.17
C GLY A 9 -39.37 57.10 15.22
N LYS A 10 -40.33 57.81 15.83
CA LYS A 10 -40.26 59.26 16.03
C LYS A 10 -39.08 59.67 16.92
N ALA A 11 -38.82 58.94 18.01
CA ALA A 11 -37.68 59.20 18.89
C ALA A 11 -36.34 58.93 18.20
N SER A 12 -36.24 57.87 17.40
CA SER A 12 -35.06 57.55 16.59
C SER A 12 -34.79 58.64 15.54
N ALA A 13 -35.83 59.12 14.85
CA ALA A 13 -35.69 60.20 13.87
C ALA A 13 -35.32 61.55 14.50
N GLN A 14 -35.89 61.87 15.66
CA GLN A 14 -35.55 63.12 16.39
C GLN A 14 -34.14 63.10 16.99
N ARG A 15 -33.54 61.91 17.18
CA ARG A 15 -32.20 61.71 17.74
C ARG A 15 -31.31 60.91 16.79
N ALA A 16 -31.45 61.16 15.48
CA ALA A 16 -30.82 60.38 14.42
C ALA A 16 -29.31 60.17 14.66
N TRP A 17 -28.57 61.22 15.04
CA TRP A 17 -27.14 61.14 15.34
C TRP A 17 -26.79 60.20 16.50
N ILE A 18 -27.59 60.18 17.58
CA ILE A 18 -27.35 59.27 18.71
C ILE A 18 -27.59 57.83 18.27
N VAL A 19 -28.63 57.59 17.46
CA VAL A 19 -28.94 56.26 16.94
C VAL A 19 -27.85 55.78 15.99
N ILE A 20 -27.34 56.64 15.10
CA ILE A 20 -26.24 56.31 14.17
C ILE A 20 -24.96 55.99 14.95
N VAL A 21 -24.54 56.84 15.89
CA VAL A 21 -23.34 56.60 16.70
C VAL A 21 -23.48 55.33 17.55
N ALA A 22 -24.66 55.08 18.12
CA ALA A 22 -24.93 53.85 18.85
C ALA A 22 -24.81 52.62 17.94
N TRP A 23 -25.34 52.65 16.72
CA TRP A 23 -25.18 51.56 15.75
C TRP A 23 -23.74 51.38 15.27
N VAL A 24 -23.01 52.47 15.01
CA VAL A 24 -21.58 52.39 14.65
C VAL A 24 -20.78 51.81 15.81
N ALA A 25 -21.08 52.18 17.06
CA ALA A 25 -20.44 51.60 18.23
C ALA A 25 -20.78 50.11 18.38
N VAL A 26 -22.03 49.71 18.16
CA VAL A 26 -22.46 48.30 18.18
C VAL A 26 -21.80 47.49 17.07
N LEU A 27 -21.73 48.02 15.84
CA LEU A 27 -21.06 47.38 14.72
C LEU A 27 -19.55 47.32 14.92
N GLY A 28 -18.93 48.38 15.46
CA GLY A 28 -17.52 48.40 15.81
C GLY A 28 -17.19 47.42 16.93
N LEU A 29 -18.06 47.27 17.93
CA LEU A 29 -17.93 46.24 18.97
C LEU A 29 -18.10 44.83 18.40
N ALA A 30 -19.10 44.61 17.54
CA ALA A 30 -19.33 43.32 16.91
C ALA A 30 -18.17 42.92 15.98
N GLY A 31 -17.73 43.83 15.12
CA GLY A 31 -16.58 43.64 14.23
C GLY A 31 -15.27 43.47 15.00
N GLY A 32 -15.06 44.25 16.06
CA GLY A 32 -13.91 44.10 16.95
C GLY A 32 -13.92 42.77 17.70
N ALA A 33 -15.07 42.33 18.20
CA ALA A 33 -15.22 41.02 18.84
C ALA A 33 -14.98 39.87 17.84
N PHE A 34 -15.46 40.00 16.61
CA PHE A 34 -15.20 39.03 15.55
C PHE A 34 -13.70 38.93 15.22
N ALA A 35 -13.05 40.08 15.02
CA ALA A 35 -11.61 40.13 14.72
C ALA A 35 -10.73 39.61 15.86
N LEU A 36 -11.15 39.78 17.12
CA LEU A 36 -10.38 39.36 18.29
C LEU A 36 -10.63 37.92 18.74
N GLY A 37 -11.77 37.32 18.41
CA GLY A 37 -12.17 36.04 19.01
C GLY A 37 -12.84 35.03 18.10
N ALA A 38 -13.32 35.41 16.91
CA ALA A 38 -14.05 34.50 16.03
C ALA A 38 -13.27 34.07 14.79
N GLY A 39 -12.23 34.82 14.37
CA GLY A 39 -11.16 34.42 13.44
C GLY A 39 -11.60 33.98 12.04
N THR A 40 -12.36 32.90 11.95
CA THR A 40 -12.88 32.24 10.75
C THR A 40 -14.25 31.64 11.05
N LEU A 41 -15.23 31.85 10.16
CA LEU A 41 -16.52 31.14 10.25
C LEU A 41 -16.28 29.67 9.86
N ALA A 42 -16.33 28.77 10.83
CA ALA A 42 -16.23 27.34 10.54
C ALA A 42 -17.48 26.88 9.77
N THR A 43 -17.28 26.31 8.59
CA THR A 43 -18.35 25.71 7.78
C THR A 43 -18.54 24.22 8.06
N SER A 44 -17.72 23.64 8.95
CA SER A 44 -17.79 22.26 9.41
C SER A 44 -18.32 22.17 10.84
N PHE A 45 -19.05 21.10 11.13
CA PHE A 45 -19.52 20.75 12.47
C PHE A 45 -19.14 19.30 12.76
N ASP A 46 -18.28 19.09 13.74
CA ASP A 46 -17.96 17.77 14.27
C ASP A 46 -18.84 17.46 15.49
N VAL A 47 -19.34 16.22 15.59
CA VAL A 47 -20.07 15.73 16.77
C VAL A 47 -19.24 14.64 17.45
N PRO A 48 -18.55 14.95 18.55
CA PRO A 48 -17.68 13.98 19.21
C PRO A 48 -18.46 12.79 19.77
N GLY A 49 -17.90 11.59 19.66
CA GLY A 49 -18.46 10.34 20.19
C GLY A 49 -19.51 9.67 19.29
N THR A 50 -19.55 10.01 18.00
CA THR A 50 -20.34 9.26 17.02
C THR A 50 -19.54 8.07 16.49
N ALA A 51 -20.23 6.95 16.18
CA ALA A 51 -19.59 5.76 15.62
C ALA A 51 -18.87 6.03 14.28
N SER A 52 -19.43 6.93 13.45
CA SER A 52 -18.77 7.37 12.20
C SER A 52 -17.50 8.18 12.46
N GLY A 53 -17.47 8.99 13.53
CA GLY A 53 -16.28 9.73 13.96
C GLY A 53 -15.17 8.79 14.40
N GLU A 54 -15.47 7.80 15.24
CA GLU A 54 -14.48 6.81 15.71
C GLU A 54 -13.82 6.03 14.55
N VAL A 55 -14.59 5.66 13.52
CA VAL A 55 -14.05 5.00 12.31
C VAL A 55 -13.16 5.95 11.52
N THR A 56 -13.53 7.23 11.41
CA THR A 56 -12.74 8.24 10.72
C THR A 56 -11.42 8.50 11.46
N ASP A 57 -11.47 8.56 12.80
CA ASP A 57 -10.29 8.72 13.67
C ASP A 57 -9.35 7.50 13.56
N GLU A 58 -9.90 6.28 13.53
CA GLU A 58 -9.10 5.07 13.36
C GLU A 58 -8.47 4.99 11.96
N LEU A 59 -9.19 5.43 10.93
CA LEU A 59 -8.66 5.54 9.57
C LEU A 59 -7.52 6.55 9.51
N ALA A 60 -7.67 7.73 10.12
CA ALA A 60 -6.62 8.75 10.18
C ALA A 60 -5.37 8.26 10.95
N GLN A 61 -5.55 7.45 12.00
CA GLN A 61 -4.41 6.88 12.75
C GLN A 61 -3.68 5.76 12.00
N LYS A 62 -4.41 4.88 11.30
CA LYS A 62 -3.83 3.69 10.67
C LYS A 62 -3.41 3.91 9.22
N LEU A 63 -4.10 4.79 8.50
CA LEU A 63 -3.91 5.07 7.08
C LEU A 63 -3.98 6.60 6.84
N PRO A 64 -3.02 7.36 7.39
CA PRO A 64 -3.05 8.83 7.36
C PRO A 64 -3.21 9.37 5.93
N ASP A 65 -2.46 8.83 4.97
CA ASP A 65 -2.45 9.23 3.56
C ASP A 65 -3.81 9.05 2.83
N TYR A 66 -4.74 8.29 3.42
CA TYR A 66 -6.05 7.99 2.83
C TYR A 66 -7.21 8.62 3.59
N SER A 67 -6.93 9.36 4.66
CA SER A 67 -7.95 9.91 5.56
C SER A 67 -8.43 11.32 5.18
N GLY A 68 -7.67 12.03 4.36
CA GLY A 68 -7.99 13.40 3.94
C GLY A 68 -8.76 13.50 2.63
N ALA A 69 -8.83 14.72 2.08
CA ALA A 69 -9.50 14.99 0.82
C ALA A 69 -8.74 14.38 -0.37
N SER A 70 -9.44 14.16 -1.49
CA SER A 70 -8.82 13.77 -2.75
C SER A 70 -9.29 14.64 -3.91
N GLY A 71 -8.33 15.03 -4.75
CA GLY A 71 -8.50 15.74 -6.01
C GLY A 71 -7.95 14.93 -7.16
N GLN A 72 -8.44 15.21 -8.37
CA GLN A 72 -7.96 14.55 -9.59
C GLN A 72 -7.67 15.60 -10.65
N ILE A 73 -6.55 15.41 -11.33
CA ILE A 73 -6.12 16.15 -12.50
C ILE A 73 -6.18 15.19 -13.68
N VAL A 74 -6.99 15.52 -14.67
CA VAL A 74 -7.16 14.75 -15.90
C VAL A 74 -6.27 15.36 -16.95
N LEU A 75 -5.37 14.55 -17.50
CA LEU A 75 -4.45 14.93 -18.56
C LEU A 75 -4.91 14.23 -19.84
N HIS A 76 -5.06 14.96 -20.94
CA HIS A 76 -5.51 14.41 -22.22
C HIS A 76 -4.63 14.92 -23.37
N THR A 77 -4.16 14.02 -24.22
CA THR A 77 -3.35 14.38 -25.41
C THR A 77 -4.20 15.07 -26.47
N GLU A 78 -3.76 16.22 -26.99
CA GLU A 78 -4.50 17.01 -27.98
C GLU A 78 -4.60 16.35 -29.37
N ASP A 79 -3.59 15.58 -29.74
CA ASP A 79 -3.46 14.94 -31.07
C ASP A 79 -4.15 13.58 -31.16
N GLY A 80 -4.62 13.04 -30.02
CA GLY A 80 -5.25 11.73 -29.92
C GLY A 80 -4.27 10.57 -30.03
N GLU A 81 -2.96 10.83 -29.99
CA GLU A 81 -1.93 9.80 -29.90
C GLU A 81 -1.59 9.52 -28.42
N PRO A 82 -1.06 8.34 -28.07
CA PRO A 82 -0.67 8.04 -26.70
C PRO A 82 0.41 8.99 -26.18
N PHE A 83 0.43 9.25 -24.87
CA PHE A 83 1.50 10.04 -24.23
C PHE A 83 2.89 9.53 -24.61
N SER A 84 3.71 10.43 -25.17
CA SER A 84 5.12 10.21 -25.48
C SER A 84 5.98 10.04 -24.23
N ASP A 85 7.19 9.49 -24.39
CA ASP A 85 8.13 9.32 -23.27
C ASP A 85 8.52 10.67 -22.65
N GLU A 86 8.67 11.72 -23.47
CA GLU A 86 8.92 13.08 -22.99
C GLU A 86 7.74 13.60 -22.14
N GLN A 87 6.50 13.49 -22.63
CA GLN A 87 5.32 13.93 -21.88
C GLN A 87 5.15 13.15 -20.57
N ARG A 88 5.44 11.84 -20.56
CA ARG A 88 5.41 11.02 -19.34
C ARG A 88 6.41 11.51 -18.30
N ALA A 89 7.62 11.87 -18.73
CA ALA A 89 8.62 12.44 -17.84
C ALA A 89 8.19 13.80 -17.27
N GLU A 90 7.58 14.65 -18.10
CA GLU A 90 7.05 15.95 -17.66
C GLU A 90 5.88 15.78 -16.66
N VAL A 91 5.02 14.76 -16.85
CA VAL A 91 3.97 14.41 -15.87
C VAL A 91 4.58 13.93 -14.55
N ALA A 92 5.66 13.15 -14.59
CA ALA A 92 6.36 12.71 -13.38
C ALA A 92 6.98 13.89 -12.61
N ASP A 93 7.60 14.83 -13.33
CA ASP A 93 8.14 16.06 -12.73
C ASP A 93 7.02 16.95 -12.17
N LEU A 94 5.89 17.05 -12.87
CA LEU A 94 4.70 17.76 -12.39
C LEU A 94 4.18 17.11 -11.10
N ALA A 95 4.04 15.79 -11.07
CA ALA A 95 3.61 15.05 -9.89
C ALA A 95 4.56 15.25 -8.71
N ALA A 96 5.87 15.22 -8.95
CA ALA A 96 6.89 15.46 -7.92
C ALA A 96 6.77 16.86 -7.32
N GLY A 97 6.55 17.89 -8.14
CA GLY A 97 6.37 19.25 -7.64
C GLY A 97 5.07 19.47 -6.87
N ILE A 98 3.98 18.81 -7.24
CA ILE A 98 2.71 18.87 -6.49
C ILE A 98 2.87 18.26 -5.09
N ARG A 99 3.72 17.21 -4.92
CA ARG A 99 3.98 16.59 -3.61
C ARG A 99 4.58 17.56 -2.59
N ASP A 100 5.26 18.61 -3.04
CA ASP A 100 5.89 19.61 -2.16
C ASP A 100 4.95 20.78 -1.79
N LEU A 101 3.70 20.76 -2.27
CA LEU A 101 2.71 21.81 -1.99
C LEU A 101 2.07 21.65 -0.59
N PRO A 102 1.52 22.74 -0.01
CA PRO A 102 0.87 22.70 1.30
C PRO A 102 -0.28 21.68 1.35
N ASP A 103 -0.38 20.97 2.48
CA ASP A 103 -1.43 19.99 2.80
C ASP A 103 -1.55 18.81 1.81
N VAL A 104 -0.56 18.57 0.94
CA VAL A 104 -0.52 17.41 0.03
C VAL A 104 0.16 16.22 0.73
N ALA A 105 -0.62 15.18 1.01
CA ALA A 105 -0.13 13.95 1.63
C ALA A 105 0.54 13.01 0.61
N ARG A 106 -0.07 12.88 -0.58
CA ARG A 106 0.38 11.92 -1.61
C ARG A 106 -0.06 12.37 -2.99
N VAL A 107 0.81 12.16 -3.98
CA VAL A 107 0.45 12.25 -5.39
C VAL A 107 0.73 10.93 -6.07
N VAL A 108 -0.29 10.38 -6.73
CA VAL A 108 -0.18 9.19 -7.58
C VAL A 108 0.12 9.64 -8.99
N ASP A 109 1.34 9.36 -9.45
CA ASP A 109 1.72 9.50 -10.86
C ASP A 109 1.08 8.34 -11.64
N PRO A 110 0.30 8.63 -12.70
CA PRO A 110 -0.38 7.61 -13.47
C PRO A 110 0.56 6.65 -14.21
N PHE A 111 1.75 7.09 -14.64
CA PHE A 111 2.70 6.25 -15.37
C PHE A 111 3.59 5.44 -14.44
N GLU A 112 3.94 5.98 -13.27
CA GLU A 112 4.57 5.21 -12.18
C GLU A 112 3.64 4.07 -11.74
N ALA A 113 2.35 4.36 -11.53
CA ALA A 113 1.36 3.37 -11.13
C ALA A 113 1.16 2.28 -12.20
N GLU A 114 1.17 2.64 -13.49
CA GLU A 114 1.08 1.67 -14.59
C GLU A 114 2.34 0.80 -14.68
N GLN A 115 3.52 1.39 -14.49
CA GLN A 115 4.78 0.65 -14.45
C GLN A 115 4.81 -0.34 -13.28
N GLU A 116 4.43 0.07 -12.07
CA GLU A 116 4.34 -0.84 -10.93
C GLU A 116 3.39 -2.01 -11.18
N ARG A 117 2.28 -1.79 -11.90
CA ARG A 117 1.35 -2.86 -12.27
C ARG A 117 1.99 -3.83 -13.25
N ALA A 118 2.69 -3.32 -14.26
CA ALA A 118 3.43 -4.14 -15.22
C ALA A 118 4.53 -4.96 -14.53
N ASP A 119 5.25 -4.35 -13.59
CA ASP A 119 6.28 -5.01 -12.80
C ASP A 119 5.68 -6.13 -11.92
N ARG A 120 4.57 -5.86 -11.22
CA ARG A 120 3.84 -6.89 -10.46
C ARG A 120 3.34 -8.04 -11.36
N GLN A 121 2.88 -7.74 -12.57
CA GLN A 121 2.47 -8.76 -13.54
C GLN A 121 3.65 -9.63 -13.98
N GLN A 122 4.82 -9.02 -14.15
CA GLN A 122 6.05 -9.73 -14.46
C GLN A 122 6.51 -10.60 -13.28
N GLU A 123 6.50 -10.07 -12.05
CA GLU A 123 6.81 -10.83 -10.83
C GLU A 123 5.94 -12.07 -10.68
N ILE A 124 4.65 -12.00 -11.04
CA ILE A 124 3.76 -13.18 -11.02
C ILE A 124 4.17 -14.20 -12.08
N THR A 125 4.55 -13.74 -13.26
CA THR A 125 5.01 -14.63 -14.34
C THR A 125 6.31 -15.33 -13.94
N ASP A 126 7.25 -14.59 -13.39
CA ASP A 126 8.53 -15.11 -12.90
C ASP A 126 8.32 -16.04 -11.70
N GLY A 127 7.42 -15.70 -10.78
CA GLY A 127 7.03 -16.53 -9.66
C GLY A 127 6.46 -17.88 -10.11
N ARG A 128 5.62 -17.90 -11.15
CA ARG A 128 5.07 -19.16 -11.72
C ARG A 128 6.19 -20.04 -12.30
N ALA A 129 7.15 -19.44 -13.00
CA ALA A 129 8.30 -20.15 -13.53
C ALA A 129 9.20 -20.71 -12.40
N GLN A 130 9.40 -19.95 -11.33
CA GLN A 130 10.14 -20.40 -10.15
C GLN A 130 9.44 -21.57 -9.43
N LEU A 131 8.11 -21.55 -9.32
CA LEU A 131 7.35 -22.67 -8.75
C LEU A 131 7.49 -23.94 -9.58
N GLU A 132 7.41 -23.83 -10.92
CA GLU A 132 7.64 -24.97 -11.81
C GLU A 132 9.06 -25.53 -11.65
N GLN A 133 10.07 -24.66 -11.61
CA GLN A 133 11.44 -25.07 -11.36
C GLN A 133 11.61 -25.75 -9.98
N GLY A 134 11.00 -25.19 -8.94
CA GLY A 134 11.00 -25.76 -7.59
C GLY A 134 10.38 -27.15 -7.55
N ARG A 135 9.25 -27.37 -8.24
CA ARG A 135 8.63 -28.71 -8.36
C ARG A 135 9.56 -29.72 -9.01
N ALA A 136 10.20 -29.35 -10.12
CA ALA A 136 11.14 -30.22 -10.82
C ALA A 136 12.35 -30.58 -9.93
N GLN A 137 12.85 -29.62 -9.13
CA GLN A 137 13.91 -29.89 -8.16
C GLN A 137 13.46 -30.84 -7.05
N LEU A 138 12.26 -30.68 -6.51
CA LEU A 138 11.70 -31.57 -5.49
C LEU A 138 11.45 -32.99 -6.02
N GLU A 139 11.02 -33.13 -7.28
CA GLU A 139 10.88 -34.42 -7.95
C GLU A 139 12.24 -35.11 -8.13
N SER A 140 13.24 -34.38 -8.62
CA SER A 140 14.61 -34.88 -8.75
C SER A 140 15.20 -35.26 -7.39
N GLY A 141 14.98 -34.46 -6.35
CA GLY A 141 15.44 -34.73 -4.99
C GLY A 141 14.80 -36.00 -4.43
N GLN A 142 13.51 -36.20 -4.65
CA GLN A 142 12.81 -37.42 -4.24
C GLN A 142 13.39 -38.66 -4.93
N ALA A 143 13.60 -38.60 -6.25
CA ALA A 143 14.17 -39.71 -6.99
C ALA A 143 15.58 -40.09 -6.48
N GLN A 144 16.38 -39.10 -6.09
CA GLN A 144 17.69 -39.33 -5.47
C GLN A 144 17.58 -39.98 -4.09
N LEU A 145 16.65 -39.54 -3.25
CA LEU A 145 16.42 -40.16 -1.93
C LEU A 145 15.93 -41.61 -2.07
N ASP A 146 15.04 -41.87 -3.01
CA ASP A 146 14.51 -43.22 -3.25
C ASP A 146 15.62 -44.17 -3.73
N ALA A 147 16.52 -43.68 -4.61
CA ALA A 147 17.70 -44.44 -5.02
C ALA A 147 18.66 -44.71 -3.84
N ALA A 148 18.95 -43.69 -3.02
CA ALA A 148 19.82 -43.85 -1.85
C ALA A 148 19.23 -44.80 -0.80
N ARG A 149 17.91 -44.79 -0.60
CA ARG A 149 17.22 -45.75 0.26
C ARG A 149 17.38 -47.19 -0.24
N ALA A 150 17.23 -47.40 -1.54
CA ALA A 150 17.42 -48.72 -2.14
C ALA A 150 18.88 -49.22 -1.97
N GLU A 151 19.87 -48.32 -2.06
CA GLU A 151 21.28 -48.66 -1.79
C GLU A 151 21.50 -49.06 -0.32
N VAL A 152 20.91 -48.32 0.63
CA VAL A 152 21.00 -48.64 2.06
C VAL A 152 20.32 -49.97 2.37
N GLU A 153 19.14 -50.23 1.83
CA GLU A 153 18.44 -51.52 1.98
C GLU A 153 19.27 -52.67 1.41
N SER A 154 19.87 -52.49 0.23
CA SER A 154 20.77 -53.47 -0.36
C SER A 154 22.02 -53.71 0.51
N GLY A 155 22.62 -52.65 1.04
CA GLY A 155 23.77 -52.74 1.95
C GLY A 155 23.43 -53.46 3.25
N GLN A 156 22.25 -53.22 3.82
CA GLN A 156 21.78 -53.91 5.02
C GLN A 156 21.62 -55.42 4.78
N ALA A 157 21.05 -55.82 3.64
CA ALA A 157 20.94 -57.23 3.27
C ALA A 157 22.32 -57.89 3.12
N GLN A 158 23.28 -57.21 2.47
CA GLN A 158 24.66 -57.71 2.34
C GLN A 158 25.36 -57.88 3.69
N LEU A 159 25.17 -56.94 4.62
CA LEU A 159 25.72 -57.05 5.97
C LEU A 159 25.09 -58.21 6.76
N GLN A 160 23.79 -58.44 6.58
CA GLN A 160 23.12 -59.60 7.19
C GLN A 160 23.70 -60.92 6.68
N ASP A 161 23.85 -61.06 5.36
CA ASP A 161 24.46 -62.25 4.76
C ASP A 161 25.91 -62.44 5.22
N ALA A 162 26.69 -61.36 5.31
CA ALA A 162 28.08 -61.39 5.80
C ALA A 162 28.17 -61.79 7.28
N GLN A 163 27.23 -61.31 8.11
CA GLN A 163 27.14 -61.67 9.52
C GLN A 163 26.85 -63.16 9.69
N GLU A 164 25.87 -63.70 8.95
CA GLU A 164 25.53 -65.13 9.00
C GLU A 164 26.72 -66.02 8.59
N GLN A 165 27.48 -65.61 7.57
CA GLN A 165 28.70 -66.31 7.14
C GLN A 165 29.80 -66.27 8.21
N LEU A 166 29.99 -65.11 8.86
CA LEU A 166 30.99 -64.95 9.91
C LEU A 166 30.65 -65.78 11.14
N ASP A 167 29.38 -65.81 11.55
CA ASP A 167 28.88 -66.63 12.65
C ASP A 167 29.08 -68.12 12.39
N ALA A 168 28.78 -68.57 11.17
CA ALA A 168 29.02 -69.95 10.76
C ALA A 168 30.52 -70.30 10.75
N ALA A 169 31.38 -69.40 10.24
CA ALA A 169 32.82 -69.59 10.22
C ALA A 169 33.42 -69.67 11.63
N ARG A 170 32.93 -68.84 12.56
CA ARG A 170 33.32 -68.88 13.97
C ARG A 170 32.92 -70.20 14.63
N ALA A 171 31.67 -70.64 14.46
CA ALA A 171 31.20 -71.91 15.01
C ALA A 171 32.03 -73.10 14.50
N GLN A 172 32.40 -73.10 13.22
CA GLN A 172 33.25 -74.14 12.63
C GLN A 172 34.69 -74.09 13.19
N ALA A 173 35.27 -72.90 13.35
CA ALA A 173 36.60 -72.72 13.93
C ALA A 173 36.66 -73.21 15.39
N GLU A 174 35.64 -72.89 16.19
CA GLU A 174 35.53 -73.34 17.59
C GLU A 174 35.39 -74.86 17.70
N ALA A 175 34.52 -75.47 16.88
CA ALA A 175 34.36 -76.92 16.84
C ALA A 175 35.64 -77.67 16.38
N GLY A 176 36.44 -77.04 15.52
CA GLY A 176 37.70 -77.57 15.01
C GLY A 176 38.92 -77.37 15.94
N GLY A 177 38.76 -76.70 17.08
CA GLY A 177 39.87 -76.40 17.99
C GLY A 177 40.86 -75.38 17.42
N ALA A 178 40.38 -74.41 16.64
CA ALA A 178 41.21 -73.39 16.01
C ALA A 178 42.07 -72.61 17.04
N PRO A 179 43.30 -72.22 16.68
CA PRO A 179 44.17 -71.44 17.56
C PRO A 179 43.60 -70.05 17.84
N ALA A 180 43.93 -69.49 19.02
CA ALA A 180 43.42 -68.19 19.47
C ALA A 180 43.65 -67.03 18.47
N SER A 181 44.74 -67.09 17.68
CA SER A 181 45.03 -66.09 16.65
C SER A 181 43.99 -66.06 15.52
N GLN A 182 43.38 -67.20 15.19
CA GLN A 182 42.35 -67.28 14.16
C GLN A 182 41.00 -66.75 14.67
N LEU A 183 40.64 -67.05 15.92
CA LEU A 183 39.45 -66.48 16.56
C LEU A 183 39.57 -64.96 16.70
N ALA A 184 40.75 -64.45 17.07
CA ALA A 184 41.00 -63.01 17.15
C ALA A 184 40.86 -62.29 15.78
N ALA A 185 41.18 -62.97 14.68
CA ALA A 185 40.95 -62.41 13.34
C ALA A 185 39.46 -62.30 12.99
N LEU A 186 38.66 -63.29 13.40
CA LEU A 186 37.19 -63.25 13.25
C LEU A 186 36.57 -62.18 14.16
N ASP A 187 37.11 -61.95 15.36
CA ASP A 187 36.69 -60.83 16.23
C ASP A 187 36.94 -59.48 15.55
N GLN A 188 38.07 -59.31 14.85
CA GLN A 188 38.34 -58.09 14.09
C GLN A 188 37.37 -57.92 12.91
N GLN A 189 37.01 -59.00 12.21
CA GLN A 189 36.01 -58.95 11.15
C GLN A 189 34.62 -58.60 11.68
N GLN A 190 34.23 -59.15 12.85
CA GLN A 190 32.99 -58.78 13.52
C GLN A 190 32.94 -57.28 13.81
N ALA A 191 34.01 -56.74 14.40
CA ALA A 191 34.10 -55.31 14.71
C ALA A 191 34.01 -54.42 13.45
N GLN A 192 34.50 -54.91 12.29
CA GLN A 192 34.36 -54.21 11.01
C GLN A 192 32.91 -54.23 10.49
N LEU A 193 32.21 -55.36 10.58
CA LEU A 193 30.79 -55.45 10.20
C LEU A 193 29.91 -54.58 11.11
N ASP A 194 30.17 -54.58 12.43
CA ASP A 194 29.46 -53.74 13.39
C ASP A 194 29.65 -52.24 13.07
N ALA A 195 30.86 -51.84 12.70
CA ALA A 195 31.14 -50.47 12.28
C ALA A 195 30.42 -50.10 10.97
N GLN A 196 30.37 -50.99 9.98
CA GLN A 196 29.61 -50.77 8.73
C GLN A 196 28.12 -50.68 9.00
N ARG A 197 27.59 -51.49 9.92
CA ARG A 197 26.19 -51.45 10.32
C ARG A 197 25.83 -50.11 10.96
N GLN A 198 26.67 -49.62 11.88
CA GLN A 198 26.50 -48.28 12.46
C GLN A 198 26.53 -47.17 11.40
N GLN A 199 27.37 -47.31 10.36
CA GLN A 199 27.39 -46.35 9.25
C GLN A 199 26.10 -46.37 8.43
N LEU A 200 25.54 -47.55 8.13
CA LEU A 200 24.27 -47.65 7.43
C LEU A 200 23.10 -47.13 8.27
N ASP A 201 23.08 -47.41 9.58
CA ASP A 201 22.05 -46.88 10.48
C ASP A 201 22.09 -45.33 10.52
N ALA A 202 23.30 -44.75 10.56
CA ALA A 202 23.47 -43.30 10.48
C ALA A 202 23.02 -42.75 9.10
N ALA A 203 23.32 -43.46 8.01
CA ALA A 203 22.86 -43.10 6.67
C ALA A 203 21.32 -43.14 6.56
N SER A 204 20.67 -44.17 7.12
CA SER A 204 19.21 -44.26 7.19
C SER A 204 18.60 -43.06 7.92
N GLN A 205 19.14 -42.69 9.09
CA GLN A 205 18.67 -41.52 9.84
C GLN A 205 18.85 -40.23 9.06
N GLN A 206 19.96 -40.08 8.33
CA GLN A 206 20.19 -38.93 7.46
C GLN A 206 19.16 -38.86 6.32
N LEU A 207 18.83 -39.99 5.68
CA LEU A 207 17.81 -40.05 4.62
C LEU A 207 16.40 -39.74 5.14
N GLU A 208 16.07 -40.14 6.37
CA GLU A 208 14.82 -39.75 7.04
C GLU A 208 14.75 -38.24 7.27
N ALA A 209 15.84 -37.63 7.74
CA ALA A 209 15.92 -36.18 7.92
C ALA A 209 15.78 -35.42 6.59
N GLN A 210 16.47 -35.89 5.53
CA GLN A 210 16.37 -35.29 4.19
C GLN A 210 14.97 -35.43 3.59
N GLN A 211 14.28 -36.54 3.85
CA GLN A 211 12.88 -36.70 3.44
C GLN A 211 11.98 -35.69 4.13
N ALA A 212 12.12 -35.52 5.44
CA ALA A 212 11.34 -34.55 6.20
C ALA A 212 11.56 -33.12 5.68
N GLU A 213 12.79 -32.77 5.28
CA GLU A 213 13.10 -31.48 4.67
C GLU A 213 12.46 -31.30 3.28
N LEU A 214 12.48 -32.34 2.43
CA LEU A 214 11.77 -32.31 1.15
C LEU A 214 10.26 -32.18 1.32
N ASP A 215 9.67 -32.85 2.32
CA ASP A 215 8.25 -32.78 2.59
C ASP A 215 7.86 -31.37 3.10
N ALA A 216 8.65 -30.78 3.99
CA ALA A 216 8.45 -29.40 4.40
C ALA A 216 8.58 -28.42 3.23
N SER A 217 9.57 -28.63 2.35
CA SER A 217 9.76 -27.81 1.14
C SER A 217 8.58 -27.90 0.17
N ARG A 218 7.92 -29.07 0.07
CA ARG A 218 6.69 -29.23 -0.72
C ARG A 218 5.52 -28.45 -0.13
N GLU A 219 5.37 -28.46 1.19
CA GLU A 219 4.31 -27.70 1.89
C GLU A 219 4.50 -26.19 1.71
N GLU A 220 5.74 -25.71 1.83
CA GLU A 220 6.08 -24.31 1.58
C GLU A 220 5.78 -23.92 0.12
N LEU A 221 6.18 -24.76 -0.83
CA LEU A 221 5.91 -24.51 -2.25
C LEU A 221 4.41 -24.44 -2.56
N ALA A 222 3.59 -25.30 -1.94
CA ALA A 222 2.13 -25.26 -2.08
C ALA A 222 1.53 -23.97 -1.46
N THR A 223 2.10 -23.49 -0.36
CA THR A 223 1.69 -22.22 0.27
C THR A 223 2.03 -21.03 -0.63
N ASN A 224 3.25 -21.00 -1.17
CA ASN A 224 3.71 -19.95 -2.09
C ASN A 224 2.88 -19.93 -3.38
N GLU A 225 2.52 -21.09 -3.91
CA GLU A 225 1.59 -21.20 -5.04
C GLU A 225 0.24 -20.53 -4.73
N THR A 226 -0.36 -20.84 -3.58
CA THR A 226 -1.65 -20.26 -3.19
C THR A 226 -1.56 -18.73 -3.05
N GLN A 227 -0.47 -18.22 -2.47
CA GLN A 227 -0.25 -16.77 -2.33
C GLN A 227 -0.06 -16.09 -3.69
N LEU A 228 0.68 -16.73 -4.60
CA LEU A 228 0.92 -16.22 -5.93
C LEU A 228 -0.37 -16.18 -6.77
N GLU A 229 -1.21 -17.21 -6.66
CA GLU A 229 -2.53 -17.24 -7.30
C GLU A 229 -3.44 -16.15 -6.76
N LEU A 230 -3.51 -15.98 -5.42
CA LEU A 230 -4.26 -14.88 -4.82
C LEU A 230 -3.76 -13.51 -5.30
N GLY A 231 -2.43 -13.33 -5.37
CA GLY A 231 -1.83 -12.11 -5.91
C GLY A 231 -2.22 -11.87 -7.37
N ALA A 232 -2.29 -12.93 -8.18
CA ALA A 232 -2.69 -12.86 -9.58
C ALA A 232 -4.16 -12.47 -9.72
N ASP A 233 -5.04 -13.09 -8.93
CA ASP A 233 -6.47 -12.79 -8.92
C ASP A 233 -6.72 -11.34 -8.48
N LEU A 234 -6.01 -10.85 -7.46
CA LEU A 234 -6.12 -9.46 -7.01
C LEU A 234 -5.64 -8.47 -8.09
N LEU A 235 -4.56 -8.80 -8.81
CA LEU A 235 -4.06 -7.97 -9.89
C LEU A 235 -5.06 -7.93 -11.06
N GLU A 236 -5.64 -9.07 -11.44
CA GLU A 236 -6.70 -9.16 -12.46
C GLU A 236 -7.94 -8.35 -12.06
N LEU A 237 -8.40 -8.49 -10.82
CA LEU A 237 -9.53 -7.71 -10.29
C LEU A 237 -9.26 -6.18 -10.31
N SER A 238 -8.00 -5.78 -10.23
CA SER A 238 -7.58 -4.38 -10.30
C SER A 238 -7.50 -3.81 -11.72
N GLU A 239 -7.55 -4.63 -12.77
CA GLU A 239 -7.42 -4.21 -14.19
C GLU A 239 -8.44 -3.15 -14.59
N GLY A 240 -9.66 -3.21 -14.06
CA GLY A 240 -10.69 -2.20 -14.30
C GLY A 240 -10.47 -0.85 -13.59
N ILE A 241 -9.45 -0.74 -12.74
CA ILE A 241 -9.14 0.44 -11.92
C ILE A 241 -7.81 1.07 -12.43
N GLY A 242 -7.73 1.28 -13.75
CA GLY A 242 -6.60 1.94 -14.38
C GLY A 242 -6.62 3.45 -14.17
N VAL A 243 -5.43 4.05 -14.10
CA VAL A 243 -5.23 5.52 -14.07
C VAL A 243 -4.76 6.08 -15.42
N VAL A 244 -4.53 5.21 -16.40
CA VAL A 244 -4.28 5.55 -17.80
C VAL A 244 -5.33 4.86 -18.65
N SER A 245 -5.85 5.54 -19.67
CA SER A 245 -6.79 4.95 -20.62
C SER A 245 -6.14 3.85 -21.45
N SER A 246 -6.93 2.91 -21.96
CA SER A 246 -6.44 1.78 -22.77
C SER A 246 -5.80 2.20 -24.10
N ASP A 247 -6.17 3.37 -24.63
CA ASP A 247 -5.54 4.00 -25.79
C ASP A 247 -4.35 4.89 -25.43
N GLY A 248 -4.06 5.07 -24.15
CA GLY A 248 -2.93 5.87 -23.65
C GLY A 248 -3.07 7.38 -23.88
N THR A 249 -4.25 7.88 -24.25
CA THR A 249 -4.49 9.31 -24.53
C THR A 249 -4.91 10.11 -23.30
N THR A 250 -5.33 9.43 -22.23
CA THR A 250 -5.84 10.08 -21.02
C THR A 250 -5.17 9.48 -19.78
N ALA A 251 -4.70 10.34 -18.87
CA ALA A 251 -4.07 9.95 -17.63
C ALA A 251 -4.67 10.71 -16.44
N LEU A 252 -4.81 10.03 -15.30
CA LEU A 252 -5.45 10.53 -14.09
C LEU A 252 -4.38 10.68 -12.99
N LEU A 253 -3.94 11.90 -12.77
CA LEU A 253 -3.06 12.24 -11.66
C LEU A 253 -3.91 12.50 -10.42
N ASN A 254 -3.72 11.70 -9.38
CA ASN A 254 -4.53 11.79 -8.16
C ASN A 254 -3.73 12.45 -7.04
N VAL A 255 -4.34 13.44 -6.39
CA VAL A 255 -3.75 14.20 -5.29
C VAL A 255 -4.57 13.92 -4.04
N ALA A 256 -3.92 13.36 -3.01
CA ALA A 256 -4.49 13.20 -1.68
C ALA A 256 -3.92 14.26 -0.74
N PHE A 257 -4.78 14.82 0.09
CA PHE A 257 -4.44 15.88 1.04
C PHE A 257 -4.37 15.33 2.47
N ASP A 258 -3.62 16.00 3.33
CA ASP A 258 -3.43 15.62 4.74
C ASP A 258 -4.69 15.83 5.59
N VAL A 259 -5.58 16.76 5.16
CA VAL A 259 -6.78 17.15 5.91
C VAL A 259 -8.07 16.82 5.16
N PRO A 260 -9.18 16.58 5.88
CA PRO A 260 -10.49 16.34 5.26
C PRO A 260 -10.97 17.51 4.39
N LEU A 261 -11.86 17.22 3.42
CA LEU A 261 -12.33 18.21 2.43
C LEU A 261 -12.93 19.50 3.03
N LEU A 262 -13.59 19.38 4.17
CA LEU A 262 -14.23 20.52 4.86
C LEU A 262 -13.23 21.39 5.63
N GLU A 263 -12.04 20.87 5.91
CA GLU A 263 -10.93 21.57 6.58
C GLU A 263 -9.86 22.03 5.59
N LEU A 264 -9.83 21.45 4.40
CA LEU A 264 -8.90 21.80 3.34
C LEU A 264 -9.12 23.24 2.86
N ASP A 265 -8.11 24.09 3.09
CA ASP A 265 -8.12 25.49 2.71
C ASP A 265 -8.25 25.66 1.19
N ALA A 266 -8.92 26.74 0.77
CA ALA A 266 -8.99 27.15 -0.62
C ALA A 266 -7.60 27.52 -1.16
N GLU A 267 -6.70 28.04 -0.31
CA GLU A 267 -5.32 28.36 -0.71
C GLU A 267 -4.53 27.11 -1.14
N ALA A 268 -4.65 25.99 -0.39
CA ALA A 268 -4.01 24.73 -0.75
C ALA A 268 -4.52 24.15 -2.09
N LYS A 269 -5.85 24.19 -2.31
CA LYS A 269 -6.46 23.75 -3.58
C LYS A 269 -6.00 24.63 -4.76
N GLN A 270 -5.98 25.95 -4.55
CA GLN A 270 -5.55 26.90 -5.58
C GLN A 270 -4.07 26.75 -5.89
N ALA A 271 -3.21 26.48 -4.90
CA ALA A 271 -1.79 26.24 -5.11
C ALA A 271 -1.53 25.05 -6.05
N VAL A 272 -2.32 23.98 -5.94
CA VAL A 272 -2.24 22.84 -6.87
C VAL A 272 -2.61 23.26 -8.29
N ILE A 273 -3.70 24.01 -8.47
CA ILE A 273 -4.12 24.50 -9.80
C ILE A 273 -3.07 25.43 -10.39
N ASP A 274 -2.62 26.43 -9.62
CA ASP A 274 -1.64 27.42 -10.05
C ASP A 274 -0.32 26.76 -10.43
N TYR A 275 0.11 25.74 -9.68
CA TYR A 275 1.33 24.99 -9.99
C TYR A 275 1.21 24.27 -11.33
N VAL A 276 0.09 23.61 -11.59
CA VAL A 276 -0.15 22.89 -12.85
C VAL A 276 -0.27 23.84 -14.04
N GLU A 277 -0.99 24.96 -13.89
CA GLU A 277 -1.09 25.98 -14.93
C GLU A 277 0.25 26.68 -15.23
N ALA A 278 1.14 26.78 -14.24
CA ALA A 278 2.48 27.34 -14.42
C ALA A 278 3.47 26.39 -15.11
N HIS A 279 3.16 25.09 -15.18
CA HIS A 279 4.00 24.05 -15.78
C HIS A 279 3.22 23.29 -16.87
N PRO A 280 2.84 23.95 -17.98
CA PRO A 280 2.13 23.30 -19.06
C PRO A 280 3.00 22.23 -19.72
N ILE A 281 2.36 21.15 -20.14
CA ILE A 281 2.96 20.05 -20.90
C ILE A 281 2.53 20.22 -22.36
N ASP A 282 3.49 20.29 -23.27
CA ASP A 282 3.20 20.56 -24.67
C ASP A 282 2.32 19.45 -25.28
N GLY A 283 1.21 19.85 -25.91
CA GLY A 283 0.25 18.93 -26.54
C GLY A 283 -0.65 18.17 -25.56
N VAL A 284 -0.77 18.62 -24.31
CA VAL A 284 -1.61 18.01 -23.28
C VAL A 284 -2.61 19.03 -22.71
N GLU A 285 -3.89 18.73 -22.86
CA GLU A 285 -4.97 19.42 -22.18
C GLU A 285 -5.09 18.96 -20.72
N VAL A 286 -5.34 19.91 -19.83
CA VAL A 286 -5.50 19.65 -18.40
C VAL A 286 -6.90 20.04 -17.93
N ALA A 287 -7.56 19.15 -17.21
CA ALA A 287 -8.83 19.42 -16.53
C ALA A 287 -8.75 19.03 -15.05
N PHE A 288 -9.43 19.82 -14.20
CA PHE A 288 -9.44 19.61 -12.75
C PHE A 288 -10.77 19.06 -12.28
N SER A 289 -10.75 18.15 -11.31
CA SER A 289 -11.96 17.68 -10.65
C SER A 289 -12.66 18.81 -9.90
N THR A 290 -13.95 18.65 -9.63
CA THR A 290 -14.74 19.63 -8.88
C THR A 290 -14.19 19.91 -7.48
N THR A 291 -13.55 18.92 -6.85
CA THR A 291 -12.91 19.08 -5.53
C THR A 291 -11.81 20.14 -5.56
N LEU A 292 -11.00 20.17 -6.63
CA LEU A 292 -9.93 21.16 -6.82
C LEU A 292 -10.51 22.49 -7.32
N ALA A 293 -11.40 22.44 -8.31
CA ALA A 293 -11.90 23.62 -9.02
C ALA A 293 -12.94 24.46 -8.24
N GLN A 294 -13.54 23.93 -7.17
CA GLN A 294 -14.46 24.71 -6.33
C GLN A 294 -13.71 25.68 -5.41
N SER A 295 -13.62 26.94 -5.82
CA SER A 295 -13.31 28.03 -4.91
C SER A 295 -14.52 28.39 -4.06
N LEU A 296 -14.35 28.49 -2.74
CA LEU A 296 -15.35 29.14 -1.90
C LEU A 296 -15.49 30.60 -2.38
N PRO A 297 -16.69 31.10 -2.71
CA PRO A 297 -16.85 32.48 -3.13
C PRO A 297 -16.32 33.41 -2.03
N ASN A 298 -15.36 34.27 -2.39
CA ASN A 298 -14.77 35.26 -1.49
C ASN A 298 -15.85 35.92 -0.62
N LEU A 299 -15.74 35.75 0.70
CA LEU A 299 -16.73 36.20 1.69
C LEU A 299 -16.89 37.72 1.76
N ILE A 300 -16.03 38.51 1.11
CA ILE A 300 -16.16 39.97 0.98
C ILE A 300 -16.17 40.33 -0.51
N GLY A 301 -17.36 40.38 -1.09
CA GLY A 301 -17.54 40.83 -2.46
C GLY A 301 -17.37 42.35 -2.56
N ILE A 302 -16.86 42.83 -3.70
CA ILE A 302 -16.81 44.27 -4.04
C ILE A 302 -18.20 44.92 -3.88
N GLY A 303 -19.26 44.13 -4.08
CA GLY A 303 -20.66 44.52 -3.84
C GLY A 303 -21.03 44.83 -2.39
N GLU A 304 -20.42 44.17 -1.39
CA GLU A 304 -20.63 44.49 0.03
C GLU A 304 -19.89 45.77 0.42
N ILE A 305 -18.65 45.96 -0.05
CA ILE A 305 -17.90 47.21 0.16
C ILE A 305 -18.66 48.37 -0.48
N ALA A 306 -19.12 48.20 -1.72
CA ALA A 306 -19.96 49.19 -2.40
C ALA A 306 -21.28 49.43 -1.66
N GLY A 307 -21.93 48.38 -1.14
CA GLY A 307 -23.16 48.48 -0.36
C GLY A 307 -22.99 49.27 0.94
N VAL A 308 -21.89 49.03 1.68
CA VAL A 308 -21.55 49.78 2.90
C VAL A 308 -21.23 51.24 2.59
N VAL A 309 -20.48 51.51 1.51
CA VAL A 309 -20.18 52.87 1.06
C VAL A 309 -21.45 53.61 0.63
N ILE A 310 -22.33 52.97 -0.14
CA ILE A 310 -23.62 53.53 -0.55
C ILE A 310 -24.50 53.80 0.68
N ALA A 311 -24.57 52.87 1.62
CA ALA A 311 -25.32 53.05 2.86
C ALA A 311 -24.78 54.23 3.70
N ALA A 312 -23.46 54.39 3.78
CA ALA A 312 -22.82 55.52 4.45
C ALA A 312 -23.11 56.87 3.76
N ILE A 313 -23.17 56.89 2.42
CA ILE A 313 -23.53 58.08 1.64
C ILE A 313 -25.01 58.46 1.83
N VAL A 314 -25.92 57.47 1.89
CA VAL A 314 -27.36 57.71 2.11
C VAL A 314 -27.66 58.20 3.54
N LEU A 315 -26.76 57.94 4.50
CA LEU A 315 -26.89 58.34 5.90
C LEU A 315 -26.40 59.77 6.22
N LEU A 316 -25.71 60.44 5.28
CA LEU A 316 -25.25 61.84 5.38
C LEU A 316 -26.31 62.82 4.84
#